data_AF-A0A7C5C9U2-F1
#
_entry.id   AF-A0A7C5C9U2-F1
#
_cell.length_a   1.000
_cell.length_b   1.000
_cell.length_c   1.000
_cell.angle_alpha   90.00
_cell.angle_beta   90.00
_cell.angle_gamma   90.00
#
_symmetry.space_group_name_H-M   'P 1'
#
loop_
_entity.id
_entity.type
_entity.pdbx_description
1 polymer ?
#
loop_
_entity_poly.entity_id
_entity_poly.type
_entity_poly.pdbx_seq_one_letter_code
_entity_poly.pdbx_strand_id
1 'polypeptide(L)'
;LEDVARAGIPVQVVPGITAAAGCGACAGIPLTHRDHAQSVVFVTAHGAGGVLAHDWTKLARPGQTVVVYMGLGSLGLITAAALEQGVRPEMPVAVIDNGSRQNQVVISATLATIEAKAGAANLQGPALIVMGDVVTMRDKLGYTGVAEEHISMDIGAQTGL
;
A
#
# COMPACT_ATOMS: atom_id res chain seq x y z
N LEU A 1 21.97 1.23 -9.88
CA LEU A 1 23.06 0.90 -8.92
C LEU A 1 24.12 0.04 -9.60
N GLU A 2 23.72 -1.02 -10.31
CA GLU A 2 24.64 -1.90 -11.07
C GLU A 2 25.55 -1.14 -12.04
N ASP A 3 25.01 -0.20 -12.83
CA ASP A 3 25.83 0.57 -13.78
C ASP A 3 26.84 1.50 -13.09
N VAL A 4 26.45 2.10 -11.96
CA VAL A 4 27.31 2.98 -11.15
C VAL A 4 28.43 2.16 -10.49
N ALA A 5 28.11 0.95 -10.02
CA ALA A 5 29.09 0.01 -9.50
C ALA A 5 30.06 -0.46 -10.59
N ARG A 6 29.57 -0.74 -11.81
CA ARG A 6 30.40 -1.09 -12.98
C ARG A 6 31.36 0.05 -13.36
N ALA A 7 30.95 1.29 -13.16
CA ALA A 7 31.77 2.49 -13.40
C ALA A 7 32.77 2.79 -12.26
N GLY A 8 32.79 2.02 -11.17
CA GLY A 8 33.72 2.24 -10.05
C GLY A 8 33.43 3.49 -9.22
N ILE A 9 32.21 4.04 -9.30
CA ILE A 9 31.80 5.24 -8.57
C ILE A 9 31.35 4.82 -7.16
N PRO A 10 31.96 5.36 -6.08
CA PRO A 10 31.55 5.06 -4.71
C PRO A 10 30.11 5.52 -4.44
N VAL A 11 29.31 4.67 -3.79
CA VAL A 11 27.92 4.96 -3.44
C VAL A 11 27.62 4.56 -2.00
N GLN A 12 26.69 5.29 -1.38
CA GLN A 12 26.10 4.95 -0.09
C GLN A 12 24.58 4.78 -0.29
N VAL A 13 24.00 3.76 0.34
CA VAL A 13 22.55 3.54 0.37
C VAL A 13 22.01 4.02 1.72
N VAL A 14 21.04 4.94 1.68
CA VAL A 14 20.30 5.40 2.87
C VAL A 14 18.88 4.85 2.75
N PRO A 15 18.43 3.94 3.63
CA PRO A 15 17.10 3.37 3.55
C PRO A 15 16.03 4.41 3.88
N GLY A 16 14.89 4.32 3.19
CA GLY A 16 13.71 5.14 3.44
C GLY A 16 12.51 4.30 3.88
N ILE A 17 11.44 4.98 4.27
CA ILE A 17 10.15 4.34 4.55
C ILE A 17 9.52 3.95 3.22
N THR A 18 9.34 2.65 3.02
CA THR A 18 8.62 2.14 1.84
C THR A 18 7.14 2.50 1.89
N ALA A 19 6.50 2.67 0.73
CA ALA A 19 5.10 3.07 0.65
C ALA A 19 4.19 2.12 1.42
N ALA A 20 4.45 0.80 1.44
CA ALA A 20 3.64 -0.11 2.23
C ALA A 20 3.62 0.20 3.73
N ALA A 21 4.77 0.47 4.32
CA ALA A 21 4.86 0.79 5.74
C ALA A 21 4.19 2.14 6.03
N GLY A 22 4.49 3.16 5.22
CA GLY A 22 3.91 4.50 5.37
C GLY A 22 2.40 4.52 5.15
N CYS A 23 1.92 3.97 4.03
CA CYS A 23 0.50 3.89 3.71
C CYS A 23 -0.27 3.07 4.75
N GLY A 24 0.25 1.90 5.13
CA GLY A 24 -0.40 1.05 6.13
C GLY A 24 -0.60 1.78 7.45
N ALA A 25 0.46 2.42 7.96
CA ALA A 25 0.37 3.23 9.17
C ALA A 25 -0.62 4.40 9.02
N CYS A 26 -0.47 5.23 7.98
CA CYS A 26 -1.29 6.42 7.77
C CYS A 26 -2.76 6.13 7.40
N ALA A 27 -3.06 4.94 6.89
CA ALA A 27 -4.42 4.51 6.55
C ALA A 27 -5.10 3.70 7.68
N GLY A 28 -4.40 3.45 8.79
CA GLY A 28 -4.89 2.60 9.88
C GLY A 28 -5.01 1.12 9.50
N ILE A 29 -4.21 0.64 8.54
CA ILE A 29 -4.20 -0.75 8.06
C ILE A 29 -2.84 -1.36 8.43
N PRO A 30 -2.74 -2.10 9.54
CA PRO A 30 -1.49 -2.72 9.92
C PRO A 30 -1.14 -3.81 8.90
N LEU A 31 0.14 -3.93 8.53
CA LEU A 31 0.53 -4.94 7.54
C LEU A 31 0.47 -6.37 8.13
N THR A 32 0.63 -6.50 9.45
CA THR A 32 0.48 -7.77 10.18
C THR A 32 -0.48 -7.57 11.35
N HIS A 33 -1.12 -8.66 11.78
CA HIS A 33 -1.91 -8.69 12.99
C HIS A 33 -2.01 -10.13 13.48
N ARG A 34 -1.90 -10.34 14.79
CA ARG A 34 -1.82 -11.69 15.41
C ARG A 34 -2.89 -12.65 14.88
N ASP A 35 -4.12 -12.17 14.78
CA ASP A 35 -5.28 -12.98 14.40
C ASP A 35 -5.64 -12.89 12.90
N HIS A 36 -5.04 -11.97 12.14
CA HIS A 36 -5.44 -11.72 10.75
C HIS A 36 -4.33 -12.02 9.74
N ALA A 37 -3.07 -11.72 10.06
CA ALA A 37 -1.94 -11.99 9.17
C ALA A 37 -0.62 -12.10 9.92
N GLN A 38 0.03 -13.27 9.81
CA GLN A 38 1.39 -13.51 10.32
C GLN A 38 2.45 -13.37 9.22
N SER A 39 2.05 -13.02 8.00
CA SER A 39 2.95 -12.81 6.87
C SER A 39 2.50 -11.65 5.99
N VAL A 40 3.46 -10.97 5.36
CA VAL A 40 3.24 -9.90 4.40
C VAL A 40 4.05 -10.20 3.15
N VAL A 41 3.43 -10.07 1.98
CA VAL A 41 4.11 -10.21 0.70
C VAL A 41 3.95 -8.95 -0.12
N PHE A 42 5.07 -8.42 -0.59
CA PHE A 42 5.12 -7.27 -1.49
C PHE A 42 5.28 -7.78 -2.92
N VAL A 43 4.38 -7.34 -3.81
CA VAL A 43 4.45 -7.64 -5.24
C VAL A 43 4.29 -6.37 -6.06
N THR A 44 4.79 -6.37 -7.29
CA THR A 44 4.47 -5.34 -8.30
C THR A 44 3.46 -5.89 -9.29
N ALA A 45 2.43 -5.14 -9.65
CA ALA A 45 1.52 -5.54 -10.71
C ALA A 45 2.16 -5.47 -12.09
N HIS A 46 3.16 -4.59 -12.29
CA HIS A 46 3.81 -4.36 -13.57
C HIS A 46 5.30 -4.70 -13.54
N GLY A 47 5.77 -5.37 -14.59
CA GLY A 47 7.17 -5.55 -14.91
C GLY A 47 7.53 -4.89 -16.23
N ALA A 48 8.77 -5.08 -16.70
CA ALA A 48 9.26 -4.49 -17.94
C ALA A 48 8.44 -4.89 -19.19
N GLY A 49 7.70 -6.00 -19.13
CA GLY A 49 6.84 -6.51 -20.22
C GLY A 49 5.33 -6.28 -20.04
N GLY A 50 4.91 -5.44 -19.09
CA GLY A 50 3.49 -5.19 -18.80
C GLY A 50 3.01 -5.83 -17.49
N VAL A 51 1.71 -6.16 -17.42
CA VAL A 51 1.11 -6.74 -16.20
C VAL A 51 1.67 -8.15 -15.97
N LEU A 52 2.14 -8.40 -14.75
CA LEU A 52 2.70 -9.70 -14.37
C LEU A 52 1.58 -10.69 -14.04
N ALA A 53 1.71 -11.91 -14.56
CA ALA A 53 0.85 -13.02 -14.21
C ALA A 53 1.26 -13.59 -12.83
N HIS A 54 0.59 -13.14 -11.79
CA HIS A 54 0.80 -13.64 -10.43
C HIS A 54 -0.05 -14.89 -10.14
N ASP A 55 0.47 -15.75 -9.27
CA ASP A 55 -0.28 -16.85 -8.66
C ASP A 55 -0.99 -16.34 -7.40
N TRP A 56 -2.20 -15.83 -7.58
CA TRP A 56 -3.02 -15.23 -6.53
C TRP A 56 -3.48 -16.24 -5.50
N THR A 57 -3.55 -17.54 -5.82
CA THR A 57 -3.87 -18.57 -4.81
C THR A 57 -2.81 -18.66 -3.73
N LYS A 58 -1.54 -18.48 -4.10
CA LYS A 58 -0.41 -18.48 -3.15
C LYS A 58 -0.25 -17.13 -2.46
N LEU A 59 -0.48 -16.05 -3.18
CA LEU A 59 -0.31 -14.70 -2.62
C LEU A 59 -1.45 -14.36 -1.64
N ALA A 60 -2.71 -14.55 -2.04
CA ALA A 60 -3.89 -14.11 -1.29
C ALA A 60 -4.51 -15.24 -0.44
N ARG A 61 -3.67 -16.05 0.20
CA ARG A 61 -4.12 -17.10 1.13
C ARG A 61 -4.57 -16.53 2.49
N PRO A 62 -5.40 -17.25 3.27
CA PRO A 62 -5.73 -16.86 4.64
C PRO A 62 -4.48 -16.65 5.52
N GLY A 63 -4.52 -15.70 6.45
CA GLY A 63 -3.39 -15.41 7.35
C GLY A 63 -2.23 -14.64 6.71
N GLN A 64 -2.44 -14.06 5.52
CA GLN A 64 -1.43 -13.31 4.77
C GLN A 64 -1.99 -11.99 4.27
N THR A 65 -1.17 -10.94 4.37
CA THR A 65 -1.42 -9.65 3.74
C THR A 65 -0.64 -9.57 2.44
N VAL A 66 -1.31 -9.23 1.34
CA VAL A 66 -0.66 -8.93 0.06
C VAL A 66 -0.68 -7.44 -0.17
N VAL A 67 0.48 -6.88 -0.49
CA VAL A 67 0.61 -5.47 -0.83
C VAL A 67 1.10 -5.38 -2.28
N VAL A 68 0.28 -4.78 -3.14
CA VAL A 68 0.53 -4.66 -4.57
C VAL A 68 0.92 -3.22 -4.90
N TYR A 69 2.16 -3.06 -5.38
CA TYR A 69 2.69 -1.83 -5.94
C TYR A 69 2.31 -1.70 -7.41
N MET A 70 2.20 -0.44 -7.88
CA MET A 70 1.96 -0.12 -9.29
C MET A 70 0.71 -0.81 -9.87
N GLY A 71 -0.28 -1.07 -9.03
CA GLY A 71 -1.46 -1.86 -9.39
C GLY A 71 -2.69 -1.05 -9.78
N LEU A 72 -2.72 0.27 -9.56
CA LEU A 72 -3.93 1.08 -9.75
C LEU A 72 -4.50 0.96 -11.16
N GLY A 73 -3.67 1.15 -12.20
CA GLY A 73 -4.09 1.03 -13.59
C GLY A 73 -4.45 -0.40 -14.03
N SER A 74 -4.17 -1.40 -13.22
CA SER A 74 -4.49 -2.81 -13.48
C SER A 74 -5.38 -3.42 -12.41
N LEU A 75 -6.07 -2.61 -11.60
CA LEU A 75 -6.88 -3.09 -10.50
C LEU A 75 -7.94 -4.09 -10.98
N GLY A 76 -8.61 -3.80 -12.11
CA GLY A 76 -9.56 -4.73 -12.74
C GLY A 76 -8.91 -6.06 -13.13
N LEU A 77 -7.76 -6.03 -13.80
CA LEU A 77 -7.04 -7.25 -14.20
C LEU A 77 -6.56 -8.07 -12.99
N ILE A 78 -6.05 -7.41 -11.95
CA ILE A 78 -5.59 -8.03 -10.71
C ILE A 78 -6.76 -8.74 -10.01
N THR A 79 -7.88 -8.03 -9.83
CA THR A 79 -9.04 -8.54 -9.12
C THR A 79 -9.74 -9.66 -9.89
N ALA A 80 -9.90 -9.52 -11.22
CA ALA A 80 -10.42 -10.56 -12.08
C ALA A 80 -9.56 -11.82 -12.04
N ALA A 81 -8.24 -11.70 -12.22
CA ALA A 81 -7.33 -12.84 -12.17
C ALA A 81 -7.33 -13.53 -10.80
N ALA A 82 -7.42 -12.77 -9.70
CA ALA A 82 -7.51 -13.34 -8.35
C ALA A 82 -8.81 -14.14 -8.16
N LEU A 83 -9.95 -13.59 -8.61
CA LEU A 83 -11.25 -14.26 -8.56
C LEU A 83 -11.27 -15.53 -9.40
N GLU A 84 -10.76 -15.47 -10.65
CA GLU A 84 -10.67 -16.62 -11.56
C GLU A 84 -9.81 -17.75 -10.98
N GLN A 85 -8.74 -17.39 -10.27
CA GLN A 85 -7.87 -18.36 -9.59
C GLN A 85 -8.47 -18.89 -8.27
N GLY A 86 -9.64 -18.42 -7.84
CA GLY A 86 -10.35 -18.95 -6.68
C GLY A 86 -10.07 -18.22 -5.35
N VAL A 87 -9.51 -17.00 -5.39
CA VAL A 87 -9.47 -16.15 -4.20
C VAL A 87 -10.89 -15.74 -3.82
N ARG A 88 -11.22 -15.81 -2.53
CA ARG A 88 -12.57 -15.52 -2.03
C ARG A 88 -13.07 -14.12 -2.46
N PRO A 89 -14.27 -13.99 -3.03
CA PRO A 89 -14.84 -12.70 -3.45
C PRO A 89 -14.95 -11.66 -2.34
N GLU A 90 -15.12 -12.11 -1.10
CA GLU A 90 -15.29 -11.30 0.11
C GLU A 90 -13.96 -10.85 0.70
N MET A 91 -12.82 -11.25 0.11
CA MET A 91 -11.51 -10.85 0.62
C MET A 91 -11.46 -9.32 0.76
N PRO A 92 -11.15 -8.78 1.94
CA PRO A 92 -11.04 -7.35 2.13
C PRO A 92 -9.88 -6.77 1.32
N VAL A 93 -10.16 -5.68 0.62
CA VAL A 93 -9.19 -4.94 -0.20
C VAL A 93 -9.27 -3.45 0.11
N ALA A 94 -8.12 -2.81 0.23
CA ALA A 94 -7.99 -1.36 0.29
C ALA A 94 -7.14 -0.84 -0.86
N VAL A 95 -7.55 0.27 -1.47
CA VAL A 95 -6.73 1.10 -2.36
C VAL A 95 -6.42 2.38 -1.60
N ILE A 96 -5.13 2.63 -1.36
CA ILE A 96 -4.62 3.79 -0.64
C ILE A 96 -3.91 4.68 -1.66
N ASP A 97 -4.57 5.77 -2.03
CA ASP A 97 -4.05 6.78 -2.96
C ASP A 97 -3.34 7.90 -2.18
N ASN A 98 -2.22 8.39 -2.73
CA ASN A 98 -1.43 9.46 -2.12
C ASN A 98 -1.13 9.22 -0.62
N GLY A 99 -0.76 7.98 -0.29
CA GLY A 99 -0.52 7.58 1.10
C GLY A 99 0.52 8.46 1.81
N SER A 100 0.28 8.69 3.10
CA SER A 100 1.02 9.60 4.00
C SER A 100 1.00 11.09 3.61
N ARG A 101 0.24 11.49 2.59
CA ARG A 101 0.06 12.89 2.20
C ARG A 101 -1.26 13.45 2.72
N GLN A 102 -1.38 14.77 2.73
CA GLN A 102 -2.60 15.47 3.18
C GLN A 102 -3.83 15.10 2.33
N ASN A 103 -3.63 14.89 1.03
CA ASN A 103 -4.68 14.49 0.10
C ASN A 103 -4.84 12.95 -0.01
N GLN A 104 -4.41 12.19 1.00
CA GLN A 104 -4.57 10.74 1.02
C GLN A 104 -6.05 10.35 0.92
N VAL A 105 -6.36 9.41 0.02
CA VAL A 105 -7.69 8.82 -0.11
C VAL A 105 -7.60 7.32 0.11
N VAL A 106 -8.49 6.77 0.94
CA VAL A 106 -8.54 5.34 1.22
C VAL A 106 -9.90 4.80 0.83
N ILE A 107 -9.90 3.83 -0.08
CA ILE A 107 -11.11 3.13 -0.52
C ILE A 107 -10.99 1.69 -0.09
N SER A 108 -11.91 1.24 0.74
CA SER A 108 -11.99 -0.16 1.19
C SER A 108 -13.27 -0.82 0.69
N ALA A 109 -13.16 -2.04 0.20
CA ALA A 109 -14.28 -2.87 -0.26
C ALA A 109 -13.86 -4.35 -0.26
N THR A 110 -14.67 -5.22 -0.87
CA THR A 110 -14.28 -6.61 -1.12
C THR A 110 -13.55 -6.74 -2.46
N LEU A 111 -12.85 -7.84 -2.65
CA LEU A 111 -12.19 -8.18 -3.92
C LEU A 111 -13.15 -8.08 -5.11
N ALA A 112 -14.39 -8.55 -4.94
CA ALA A 112 -15.43 -8.50 -5.97
C ALA A 112 -15.95 -7.09 -6.30
N THR A 113 -15.76 -6.09 -5.44
CA THR A 113 -16.42 -4.77 -5.57
C THR A 113 -15.45 -3.59 -5.58
N ILE A 114 -14.18 -3.81 -5.25
CA ILE A 114 -13.18 -2.75 -5.10
C ILE A 114 -12.91 -2.01 -6.41
N GLU A 115 -12.92 -2.68 -7.56
CA GLU A 115 -12.71 -2.03 -8.86
C GLU A 115 -13.77 -0.96 -9.12
N ALA A 116 -15.04 -1.32 -9.00
CA ALA A 116 -16.15 -0.40 -9.21
C ALA A 116 -16.10 0.78 -8.23
N LYS A 117 -15.80 0.51 -6.95
CA LYS A 117 -15.71 1.54 -5.92
C LYS A 117 -14.54 2.49 -6.14
N ALA A 118 -13.39 1.97 -6.57
CA ALA A 118 -12.21 2.76 -6.88
C ALA A 118 -12.38 3.59 -8.16
N GLY A 119 -13.01 3.02 -9.19
CA GLY A 119 -13.31 3.71 -10.45
C GLY A 119 -14.21 4.93 -10.24
N ALA A 120 -15.18 4.85 -9.33
CA ALA A 120 -16.06 5.97 -8.99
C ALA A 120 -15.34 7.14 -8.30
N ALA A 121 -14.18 6.90 -7.69
CA ALA A 121 -13.43 7.92 -6.96
C ALA A 121 -12.37 8.64 -7.80
N ASN A 122 -12.17 8.24 -9.06
CA ASN A 122 -11.22 8.85 -9.99
C ASN A 122 -9.81 9.06 -9.39
N LEU A 123 -9.27 8.03 -8.76
CA LEU A 123 -7.94 8.07 -8.14
C LEU A 123 -6.86 8.34 -9.19
N GLN A 124 -5.96 9.28 -8.92
CA GLN A 124 -4.91 9.70 -9.86
C GLN A 124 -3.57 9.00 -9.65
N GLY A 125 -3.39 8.34 -8.50
CA GLY A 125 -2.12 7.76 -8.12
C GLY A 125 -1.14 8.79 -7.54
N PRO A 126 0.01 8.33 -7.02
CA PRO A 126 0.36 6.91 -6.86
C PRO A 126 -0.49 6.25 -5.78
N ALA A 127 -0.89 4.98 -6.02
CA ALA A 127 -1.69 4.22 -5.08
C ALA A 127 -1.09 2.84 -4.78
N LEU A 128 -1.40 2.36 -3.58
CA LEU A 128 -1.03 1.05 -3.07
C LEU A 128 -2.30 0.22 -2.85
N ILE A 129 -2.29 -1.04 -3.28
CA ILE A 129 -3.39 -1.97 -3.00
C ILE A 129 -2.97 -2.89 -1.88
N VAL A 130 -3.82 -3.07 -0.88
CA VAL A 130 -3.63 -4.02 0.22
C VAL A 130 -4.78 -5.00 0.22
N MET A 131 -4.49 -6.29 0.17
CA MET A 131 -5.48 -7.38 0.21
C MET A 131 -5.22 -8.25 1.45
N GLY A 132 -6.28 -8.56 2.19
CA GLY A 132 -6.24 -9.42 3.36
C GLY A 132 -7.06 -8.88 4.52
N ASP A 133 -7.30 -9.73 5.52
CA ASP A 133 -8.24 -9.44 6.61
C ASP A 133 -7.81 -8.27 7.49
N VAL A 134 -6.52 -7.89 7.46
CA VAL A 134 -6.00 -6.69 8.13
C VAL A 134 -6.67 -5.39 7.68
N VAL A 135 -7.25 -5.33 6.47
CA VAL A 135 -7.99 -4.16 5.99
C VAL A 135 -9.19 -3.85 6.89
N THR A 136 -9.80 -4.87 7.51
CA THR A 136 -10.94 -4.70 8.44
C THR A 136 -10.54 -3.99 9.74
N MET A 137 -9.24 -3.89 10.04
CA MET A 137 -8.75 -3.20 11.23
C MET A 137 -8.86 -1.68 11.14
N ARG A 138 -8.97 -1.14 9.92
CA ARG A 138 -9.10 0.31 9.69
C ARG A 138 -10.24 0.92 10.50
N ASP A 139 -11.41 0.28 10.45
CA ASP A 139 -12.61 0.80 11.13
C ASP A 139 -12.50 0.65 12.66
N LYS A 140 -11.69 -0.31 13.14
CA LYS A 140 -11.48 -0.55 14.58
C LYS A 140 -10.43 0.36 15.20
N LEU A 141 -9.39 0.70 14.43
CA LEU A 141 -8.29 1.55 14.91
C LEU A 141 -8.66 3.04 14.87
N GLY A 142 -9.68 3.42 14.09
CA GLY A 142 -10.23 4.78 14.09
C GLY A 142 -9.22 5.87 13.69
N TYR A 143 -8.11 5.49 13.05
CA TYR A 143 -7.03 6.41 12.70
C TYR A 143 -7.41 7.25 11.47
N THR A 144 -7.54 8.57 11.67
CA THR A 144 -7.90 9.53 10.62
C THR A 144 -6.66 10.31 10.15
N GLY A 145 -5.69 9.62 9.55
CA GLY A 145 -4.60 10.26 8.80
C GLY A 145 -3.61 11.10 9.62
N VAL A 146 -2.77 11.86 8.92
CA VAL A 146 -1.80 12.79 9.52
C VAL A 146 -2.56 14.09 9.85
N ALA A 147 -2.83 14.34 11.13
CA ALA A 147 -3.48 15.58 11.56
C ALA A 147 -2.65 16.81 11.18
N GLU A 148 -3.30 17.93 10.84
CA GLU A 148 -2.67 19.25 10.83
C GLU A 148 -2.31 19.65 12.27
N GLU A 149 -1.19 19.16 12.79
CA GLU A 149 -0.51 19.92 13.83
C GLU A 149 0.48 20.85 13.15
N HIS A 150 0.09 22.11 13.03
CA HIS A 150 1.00 23.21 12.74
C HIS A 150 1.92 23.38 13.94
N ILE A 151 2.95 22.53 14.05
CA ILE A 151 3.98 22.68 15.07
C ILE A 151 4.85 23.85 14.63
N SER A 152 4.50 25.06 15.07
CA SER A 152 5.37 26.22 15.01
C SER A 152 6.61 25.92 15.86
N MET A 153 7.68 25.45 15.23
CA MET A 153 9.00 25.44 15.86
C MET A 153 9.58 26.85 15.78
N ASP A 154 9.37 27.65 16.82
CA ASP A 154 10.19 28.83 17.06
C ASP A 154 11.59 28.35 17.44
N ILE A 155 12.50 28.32 16.46
CA ILE A 155 13.94 28.19 16.73
C ILE A 155 14.40 29.55 17.26
N GLY A 156 14.09 29.82 18.52
CA GLY A 156 14.67 30.93 19.26
C GLY A 156 16.16 30.65 19.45
N ALA A 157 17.00 31.31 18.65
CA ALA A 157 18.43 31.37 18.93
C ALA A 157 18.62 32.07 20.28
N GLN A 158 18.93 31.32 21.33
CA GLN A 158 19.46 31.92 22.56
C GLN A 158 20.88 32.41 22.26
N THR A 159 20.99 33.66 21.83
CA THR A 159 22.26 34.39 21.89
C THR A 159 22.54 34.75 23.34
N GLY A 160 23.15 33.80 24.06
CA GLY A 160 23.78 34.07 25.35
C GLY A 160 25.13 34.76 25.12
N LEU A 161 25.25 36.00 25.59
CA LEU A 161 26.49 36.71 25.85
C LEU A 161 27.27 36.08 27.02
#